data_AF-A0ABD6EVD7-F1
#
_entry.id   AF-A0ABD6EVD7-F1
#
_cell.length_a   1.000
_cell.length_b   1.000
_cell.length_c   1.000
_cell.angle_alpha   90.00
_cell.angle_beta   90.00
_cell.angle_gamma   90.00
#
_symmetry.space_group_name_H-M   'P 1'
#
loop_
_entity.id
_entity.type
_entity.pdbx_description
1 polymer ?
#
loop_
_entity_poly.entity_id
_entity_poly.type
_entity_poly.pdbx_seq_one_letter_code
_entity_poly.pdbx_strand_id
1 'polypeptide(L)'
;MLVPLTTAAMTSLSRVITRVCGRRCRLSALNSGSRKAHSASQSEDNLELFRQINKYASEGKWDSINNAPKVFLFSKDRAAVYEVYHRLLGPDAGFFQRTPLGPILKAVFRIGLAIAAIWLAVDLYEFSVPEEYRLKYKYRDRTKEHHDH
;
A
#
# COMPACT_ATOMS: atom_id res chain seq x y z
N MET A 1 -1.81 -83.86 3.21
CA MET A 1 -2.55 -82.84 4.00
C MET A 1 -1.86 -81.48 3.81
N LEU A 2 -2.65 -80.40 3.79
CA LEU A 2 -2.29 -78.95 3.73
C LEU A 2 -1.81 -78.43 2.35
N VAL A 3 -2.70 -77.97 1.46
CA VAL A 3 -3.40 -76.66 1.33
C VAL A 3 -2.45 -75.47 1.06
N PRO A 4 -2.47 -74.89 -0.17
CA PRO A 4 -1.77 -73.65 -0.49
C PRO A 4 -2.60 -72.41 -0.07
N LEU A 5 -1.96 -71.53 0.69
CA LEU A 5 -2.51 -70.23 1.10
C LEU A 5 -2.26 -69.17 0.01
N THR A 6 -3.24 -68.27 -0.13
CA THR A 6 -3.08 -66.85 -0.53
C THR A 6 -3.10 -66.47 -2.02
N THR A 7 -4.28 -66.58 -2.64
CA THR A 7 -4.67 -65.88 -3.90
C THR A 7 -5.90 -64.98 -3.71
N ALA A 8 -6.09 -64.38 -2.53
CA ALA A 8 -7.25 -63.50 -2.26
C ALA A 8 -6.89 -62.03 -1.98
N ALA A 9 -5.62 -61.70 -1.71
CA ALA A 9 -5.25 -60.37 -1.22
C ALA A 9 -5.00 -59.32 -2.33
N MET A 10 -4.77 -59.72 -3.59
CA MET A 10 -4.33 -58.78 -4.64
C MET A 10 -5.47 -58.06 -5.40
N THR A 11 -6.72 -58.51 -5.31
CA THR A 11 -7.84 -57.90 -6.05
C THR A 11 -8.57 -56.78 -5.30
N SER A 12 -8.33 -56.61 -3.99
CA SER A 12 -8.99 -55.59 -3.18
C SER A 12 -8.32 -54.21 -3.28
N LEU A 13 -6.99 -54.17 -3.45
CA LEU A 13 -6.23 -52.92 -3.52
C LEU A 13 -6.43 -52.16 -4.84
N SER A 14 -6.71 -52.84 -5.95
CA SER A 14 -6.90 -52.17 -7.25
C SER A 14 -8.20 -51.35 -7.32
N ARG A 15 -9.25 -51.68 -6.56
CA ARG A 15 -10.53 -50.94 -6.60
C ARG A 15 -10.53 -49.67 -5.75
N VAL A 16 -9.66 -49.58 -4.74
CA VAL A 16 -9.57 -48.40 -3.87
C VAL A 16 -8.82 -47.26 -4.56
N ILE A 17 -7.78 -47.58 -5.34
CA ILE A 17 -6.94 -46.58 -6.01
C ILE A 17 -7.70 -45.86 -7.14
N THR A 18 -8.60 -46.55 -7.86
CA THR A 18 -9.37 -45.93 -8.96
C THR A 18 -10.44 -44.94 -8.49
N ARG A 19 -10.96 -45.07 -7.25
CA ARG A 19 -11.99 -44.16 -6.72
C ARG A 19 -11.42 -42.84 -6.18
N VAL A 20 -10.15 -42.79 -5.80
CA VAL A 20 -9.50 -41.56 -5.29
C VAL A 20 -9.11 -40.62 -6.45
N CYS A 21 -8.78 -41.16 -7.62
CA CYS A 21 -8.37 -40.35 -8.78
C CYS A 21 -9.55 -39.60 -9.45
N GLY A 22 -10.77 -40.15 -9.40
CA GLY A 22 -11.96 -39.51 -10.00
C GLY A 22 -12.51 -38.29 -9.23
N ARG A 23 -12.24 -38.16 -7.93
CA ARG A 23 -12.76 -37.04 -7.12
C ARG A 23 -11.86 -35.80 -7.12
N ARG A 24 -10.54 -35.94 -7.36
CA ARG A 24 -9.61 -34.79 -7.45
C ARG A 24 -9.73 -34.02 -8.76
N CYS A 25 -10.02 -34.67 -9.89
CA CYS A 25 -10.18 -33.96 -11.16
C CYS A 25 -11.45 -33.11 -11.25
N ARG A 26 -12.51 -33.45 -10.48
CA ARG A 26 -13.76 -32.69 -10.49
C ARG A 26 -13.70 -31.38 -9.68
N LEU A 27 -12.84 -31.32 -8.65
CA LEU A 27 -12.63 -30.08 -7.88
C LEU A 27 -11.77 -29.05 -8.65
N SER A 28 -10.81 -29.50 -9.46
CA SER A 28 -9.94 -28.60 -10.25
C SER A 28 -10.72 -27.89 -11.38
N ALA A 29 -11.70 -28.55 -11.98
CA ALA A 29 -12.55 -27.96 -13.02
C ALA A 29 -13.51 -26.89 -12.47
N LEU A 30 -14.11 -27.13 -11.29
CA LEU A 30 -14.98 -26.14 -10.62
C LEU A 30 -14.22 -24.89 -10.17
N ASN A 31 -12.97 -25.04 -9.70
CA ASN A 31 -12.11 -23.90 -9.34
C ASN A 31 -11.69 -23.08 -10.58
N SER A 32 -11.52 -23.73 -11.74
CA SER A 32 -11.16 -23.03 -13.00
C SER A 32 -12.30 -22.18 -13.59
N GLY A 33 -13.56 -22.60 -13.43
CA GLY A 33 -14.72 -21.83 -13.89
C GLY A 33 -14.99 -20.60 -13.01
N SER A 34 -14.83 -20.75 -11.69
CA SER A 34 -15.02 -19.64 -10.73
C SER A 34 -13.98 -18.54 -10.92
N ARG A 35 -12.70 -18.88 -11.19
CA ARG A 35 -11.67 -17.88 -11.50
C ARG A 35 -11.93 -17.14 -12.81
N LYS A 36 -12.40 -17.83 -13.85
CA LYS A 36 -12.73 -17.20 -15.15
C LYS A 36 -13.94 -16.27 -15.05
N ALA A 37 -14.96 -16.66 -14.29
CA ALA A 37 -16.13 -15.81 -14.04
C ALA A 37 -15.75 -14.55 -13.24
N HIS A 38 -14.91 -14.68 -12.19
CA HIS A 38 -14.42 -13.55 -11.42
C HIS A 38 -13.53 -12.59 -12.22
N SER A 39 -12.69 -13.12 -13.12
CA SER A 39 -11.87 -12.28 -14.01
C SER A 39 -12.71 -11.57 -15.06
N ALA A 40 -13.78 -12.22 -15.56
CA ALA A 40 -14.69 -11.62 -16.52
C ALA A 40 -15.49 -10.47 -15.87
N SER A 41 -16.07 -10.70 -14.68
CA SER A 41 -16.80 -9.65 -13.96
C SER A 41 -15.89 -8.47 -13.59
N GLN A 42 -14.68 -8.73 -13.09
CA GLN A 42 -13.70 -7.66 -12.85
C GLN A 42 -13.36 -6.90 -14.13
N SER A 43 -13.22 -7.58 -15.27
CA SER A 43 -12.89 -6.91 -16.53
C SER A 43 -14.02 -5.99 -17.00
N GLU A 44 -15.28 -6.37 -16.78
CA GLU A 44 -16.44 -5.51 -17.06
C GLU A 44 -16.50 -4.31 -16.11
N ASP A 45 -16.31 -4.53 -14.81
CA ASP A 45 -16.27 -3.44 -13.81
C ASP A 45 -15.16 -2.42 -14.12
N ASN A 46 -13.99 -2.91 -14.53
CA ASN A 46 -12.87 -2.07 -14.95
C ASN A 46 -13.20 -1.28 -16.23
N LEU A 47 -13.83 -1.91 -17.22
CA LEU A 47 -14.24 -1.24 -18.46
C LEU A 47 -15.24 -0.11 -18.20
N GLU A 48 -16.21 -0.33 -17.31
CA GLU A 48 -17.15 0.70 -16.89
C GLU A 48 -16.47 1.87 -16.19
N LEU A 49 -15.52 1.57 -15.28
CA LEU A 49 -14.72 2.59 -14.60
C LEU A 49 -13.94 3.45 -15.61
N PHE A 50 -13.29 2.83 -16.60
CA PHE A 50 -12.56 3.58 -17.63
C PHE A 50 -13.48 4.42 -18.51
N ARG A 51 -14.69 3.96 -18.83
CA ARG A 51 -15.69 4.79 -19.54
C ARG A 51 -16.07 6.02 -18.72
N GLN A 52 -16.26 5.87 -17.41
CA GLN A 52 -16.57 7.00 -16.50
C GLN A 52 -15.40 7.98 -16.40
N ILE A 53 -14.17 7.50 -16.27
CA ILE A 53 -12.97 8.34 -16.25
C ILE A 53 -12.86 9.14 -17.56
N ASN A 54 -13.03 8.49 -18.71
CA ASN A 54 -12.99 9.16 -20.00
C ASN A 54 -14.09 10.22 -20.15
N LYS A 55 -15.30 9.94 -19.63
CA LYS A 55 -16.37 10.93 -19.56
C LYS A 55 -15.92 12.15 -18.74
N TYR A 56 -15.43 11.97 -17.52
CA TYR A 56 -14.98 13.09 -16.67
C TYR A 56 -13.74 13.82 -17.21
N ALA A 57 -12.88 13.12 -17.94
CA ALA A 57 -11.76 13.72 -18.67
C ALA A 57 -12.26 14.61 -19.82
N SER A 58 -13.25 14.15 -20.58
CA SER A 58 -13.87 14.95 -21.65
C SER A 58 -14.57 16.21 -21.13
N GLU A 59 -15.12 16.15 -19.91
CA GLU A 59 -15.73 17.28 -19.21
C GLU A 59 -14.68 18.22 -18.56
N GLY A 60 -13.39 17.89 -18.65
CA GLY A 60 -12.30 18.68 -18.08
C GLY A 60 -12.18 18.61 -16.55
N LYS A 61 -12.88 17.67 -15.90
CA LYS A 61 -12.89 17.46 -14.44
C LYS A 61 -11.80 16.51 -13.97
N TRP A 62 -11.29 15.68 -14.87
CA TRP A 62 -10.15 14.80 -14.64
C TRP A 62 -8.86 15.45 -15.13
N ASP A 63 -7.77 15.24 -14.40
CA ASP A 63 -6.44 15.59 -14.83
C ASP A 63 -5.78 14.37 -15.49
N SER A 64 -5.60 14.43 -16.81
CA SER A 64 -5.00 13.35 -17.62
C SER A 64 -3.53 13.11 -17.28
N ILE A 65 -2.80 14.14 -16.83
CA ILE A 65 -1.36 14.04 -16.54
C ILE A 65 -1.13 13.21 -15.28
N ASN A 66 -1.86 13.53 -14.21
CA ASN A 66 -1.71 12.89 -12.91
C ASN A 66 -2.68 11.71 -12.69
N ASN A 67 -3.54 11.41 -13.68
CA ASN A 67 -4.62 10.44 -13.59
C ASN A 67 -5.44 10.55 -12.28
N ALA A 68 -5.83 11.78 -11.95
CA ALA A 68 -6.46 12.13 -10.69
C ALA A 68 -7.56 13.18 -10.90
N PRO A 69 -8.54 13.29 -9.99
CA PRO A 69 -9.50 14.39 -10.01
C PRO A 69 -8.81 15.73 -9.83
N LYS A 70 -9.27 16.77 -10.53
CA LYS A 70 -8.79 18.14 -10.27
C LYS A 70 -9.11 18.56 -8.83
N VAL A 71 -8.15 19.22 -8.21
CA VAL A 71 -8.23 19.65 -6.81
C VAL A 71 -9.26 20.76 -6.57
N PHE A 72 -9.48 21.64 -7.55
CA PHE A 72 -10.42 22.76 -7.48
C PHE A 72 -11.72 22.46 -8.25
N LEU A 73 -12.41 21.39 -7.89
CA LEU A 73 -13.77 21.08 -8.39
C LEU A 73 -14.80 21.69 -7.44
N PHE A 74 -15.39 22.83 -7.81
CA PHE A 74 -16.45 23.51 -7.06
C PHE A 74 -17.87 23.06 -7.45
N SER A 75 -18.01 21.98 -8.23
CA SER A 75 -19.31 21.52 -8.73
C SER A 75 -19.92 20.40 -7.89
N LYS A 76 -21.23 20.19 -8.04
CA LYS A 76 -21.98 19.06 -7.48
C LYS A 76 -21.39 17.69 -7.86
N ASP A 77 -20.67 17.63 -8.98
CA ASP A 77 -20.10 16.40 -9.52
C ASP A 77 -18.82 15.97 -8.81
N ARG A 78 -18.23 16.81 -7.93
CA ARG A 78 -17.01 16.47 -7.19
C ARG A 78 -17.14 15.12 -6.50
N ALA A 79 -18.25 14.86 -5.81
CA ALA A 79 -18.45 13.62 -5.08
C ALA A 79 -18.37 12.40 -6.01
N ALA A 80 -19.00 12.45 -7.18
CA ALA A 80 -19.00 11.36 -8.15
C ALA A 80 -17.60 11.11 -8.75
N VAL A 81 -16.86 12.17 -9.10
CA VAL A 81 -15.49 12.02 -9.63
C VAL A 81 -14.56 11.42 -8.57
N TYR A 82 -14.68 11.87 -7.31
CA TYR A 82 -13.89 11.33 -6.21
C TYR A 82 -14.28 9.88 -5.90
N GLU A 83 -15.56 9.50 -6.02
CA GLU A 83 -15.99 8.11 -5.87
C GLU A 83 -15.30 7.20 -6.90
N VAL A 84 -15.30 7.59 -8.18
CA VAL A 84 -14.59 6.85 -9.24
C VAL A 84 -13.10 6.76 -8.96
N TYR A 85 -12.50 7.86 -8.50
CA TYR A 85 -11.09 7.86 -8.11
C TYR A 85 -10.79 6.91 -6.95
N HIS A 86 -11.65 6.84 -5.94
CA HIS A 86 -11.48 5.92 -4.80
C HIS A 86 -11.65 4.46 -5.22
N ARG A 87 -12.57 4.17 -6.15
CA ARG A 87 -12.70 2.84 -6.76
C ARG A 87 -11.45 2.45 -7.55
N LEU A 88 -10.85 3.39 -8.29
CA LEU A 88 -9.62 3.17 -9.07
C LEU A 88 -8.41 2.82 -8.19
N LEU A 89 -8.28 3.47 -7.03
CA LEU A 89 -7.16 3.24 -6.10
C LEU A 89 -7.25 1.90 -5.36
N GLY A 90 -8.45 1.34 -5.24
CA GLY A 90 -8.69 0.12 -4.47
C GLY A 90 -8.57 0.33 -2.94
N PRO A 91 -8.97 -0.67 -2.15
CA PRO A 91 -8.97 -0.58 -0.69
C PRO A 91 -7.55 -0.48 -0.09
N ASP A 92 -6.55 -1.02 -0.78
CA ASP A 92 -5.19 -1.15 -0.25
C ASP A 92 -4.33 0.12 -0.43
N ALA A 93 -4.86 1.15 -1.07
CA ALA A 93 -4.13 2.40 -1.24
C ALA A 93 -3.86 3.10 0.10
N GLY A 94 -2.59 3.40 0.37
CA GLY A 94 -2.18 4.14 1.57
C GLY A 94 -2.75 5.57 1.62
N PHE A 95 -2.80 6.15 2.82
CA PHE A 95 -3.42 7.46 3.09
C PHE A 95 -3.04 8.56 2.08
N PHE A 96 -1.73 8.71 1.80
CA PHE A 96 -1.25 9.73 0.88
C PHE A 96 -1.64 9.47 -0.57
N GLN A 97 -1.88 8.22 -1.00
CA GLN A 97 -2.28 7.92 -2.38
C GLN A 97 -3.76 8.20 -2.63
N ARG A 98 -4.60 8.15 -1.59
CA ARG A 98 -6.02 8.48 -1.69
C ARG A 98 -6.30 9.97 -1.87
N THR A 99 -5.30 10.80 -1.59
CA THR A 99 -5.40 12.25 -1.72
C THR A 99 -4.80 12.67 -3.06
N PRO A 100 -5.51 13.48 -3.88
CA PRO A 100 -4.98 13.95 -5.17
C PRO A 100 -3.71 14.82 -5.01
N LEU A 101 -3.55 15.47 -3.85
CA LEU A 101 -2.34 16.21 -3.45
C LEU A 101 -1.31 15.35 -2.70
N GLY A 102 -1.43 14.02 -2.77
CA GLY A 102 -0.59 13.06 -2.08
C GLY A 102 0.91 13.31 -2.16
N PRO A 103 1.48 13.51 -3.36
CA PRO A 103 2.91 13.80 -3.51
C PRO A 103 3.35 15.08 -2.80
N ILE A 104 2.54 16.14 -2.87
CA ILE A 104 2.82 17.41 -2.20
C ILE A 104 2.76 17.23 -0.69
N LEU A 105 1.74 16.55 -0.19
CA LEU A 105 1.58 16.30 1.24
C LEU A 105 2.71 15.42 1.80
N LYS A 106 3.18 14.42 1.05
CA LYS A 106 4.38 13.63 1.40
C LYS A 106 5.62 14.52 1.49
N ALA A 107 5.79 15.48 0.58
CA ALA A 107 6.92 16.39 0.60
C ALA A 107 6.87 17.30 1.84
N VAL A 108 5.72 17.91 2.11
CA VAL A 108 5.51 18.73 3.33
C VAL A 108 5.75 17.91 4.59
N PHE A 109 5.25 16.68 4.65
CA PHE A 109 5.48 15.79 5.79
C PHE A 109 6.97 15.48 5.98
N ARG A 110 7.71 15.19 4.92
CA ARG A 110 9.17 14.94 5.00
C ARG A 110 9.94 16.17 5.46
N ILE A 111 9.57 17.36 4.98
CA ILE A 111 10.19 18.62 5.41
C ILE A 111 9.90 18.88 6.89
N GLY A 112 8.65 18.73 7.31
CA GLY A 112 8.26 18.87 8.71
C GLY A 112 9.00 17.89 9.62
N LEU A 113 9.16 16.64 9.17
CA LEU A 113 9.92 15.61 9.90
C LEU A 113 11.41 15.95 10.00
N ALA A 114 12.00 16.54 8.95
CA ALA A 114 13.39 16.99 8.98
C ALA A 114 13.58 18.15 9.98
N ILE A 115 12.67 19.13 9.99
CA ILE A 115 12.72 20.25 10.95
C ILE A 115 12.57 19.72 12.38
N ALA A 116 11.61 18.83 12.62
CA ALA A 116 11.39 18.21 13.93
C ALA A 116 12.63 17.41 14.39
N ALA A 117 13.30 16.70 13.47
CA ALA A 117 14.52 15.98 13.79
C ALA A 117 15.67 16.92 14.17
N ILE A 118 15.82 18.07 13.49
CA ILE A 118 16.82 19.08 13.86
C ILE A 118 16.52 19.66 15.24
N TRP A 119 15.27 20.01 15.50
CA TRP A 119 14.84 20.52 16.82
C TRP A 119 15.16 19.53 17.93
N LEU A 120 14.77 18.27 17.75
CA LEU A 120 15.05 17.22 18.72
C LEU A 120 16.55 16.97 18.90
N ALA A 121 17.36 17.12 17.84
CA ALA A 121 18.80 17.00 17.94
C ALA A 121 19.43 18.16 18.73
N VAL A 122 18.92 19.39 18.58
CA VAL A 122 19.35 20.55 19.38
C VAL A 122 18.97 20.37 20.84
N ASP A 123 17.73 19.97 21.12
CA ASP A 123 17.27 19.70 22.48
C ASP A 123 18.09 18.59 23.14
N LEU A 124 18.37 17.50 22.41
CA LEU A 124 19.21 16.41 22.89
C LEU A 124 20.66 16.84 23.11
N TYR A 125 21.18 17.75 22.29
CA TYR A 125 22.52 18.33 22.47
C TYR A 125 22.59 19.18 23.73
N GLU A 126 21.61 20.04 23.98
CA GLU A 126 21.54 20.82 25.22
C GLU A 126 21.35 19.94 26.45
N PHE A 127 20.58 18.85 26.34
CA PHE A 127 20.42 17.88 27.40
C PHE A 127 21.70 17.07 27.67
N SER A 128 22.42 16.68 26.61
CA SER A 128 23.60 15.82 26.74
C SER A 128 24.88 16.58 27.10
N VAL A 129 24.97 17.88 26.80
CA VAL A 129 26.12 18.72 27.15
C VAL A 129 25.76 19.60 28.35
N PRO A 130 26.17 19.22 29.58
CA PRO A 130 25.86 20.00 30.77
C PRO A 130 26.47 21.40 30.68
N GLU A 131 25.75 22.37 31.26
CA GLU A 131 25.95 23.80 31.05
C GLU A 131 27.37 24.30 31.36
N GLU A 132 28.09 23.61 32.26
CA GLU A 132 29.44 23.94 32.70
C GLU A 132 30.47 23.98 31.56
N TYR A 133 30.34 23.11 30.55
CA TYR A 133 31.23 23.09 29.39
C TYR A 133 30.83 24.13 28.33
N ARG A 134 29.55 24.53 28.28
CA ARG A 134 29.04 25.55 27.35
C ARG A 134 29.46 26.96 27.77
N LEU A 135 29.43 27.27 29.07
CA LEU A 135 29.88 28.58 29.59
C LEU A 135 31.38 28.81 29.34
N LYS A 136 32.21 27.76 29.41
CA LYS A 136 33.67 27.85 29.17
C LYS A 136 34.03 28.43 27.80
N TYR A 137 33.20 28.22 26.77
CA TYR A 137 33.39 28.82 25.45
C TYR A 137 32.76 30.22 25.35
N LYS A 138 31.60 30.46 25.97
CA LYS A 138 30.89 31.75 25.93
C LYS A 138 31.63 32.88 26.66
N TYR A 139 32.40 32.57 27.70
CA TYR A 139 33.16 33.57 28.48
C TYR A 139 34.67 33.55 28.22
N ARG A 140 35.16 32.70 27.30
CA ARG A 140 36.61 32.58 27.02
C ARG A 140 37.25 33.88 26.56
N ASP A 141 36.51 34.68 25.81
CA ASP A 141 37.02 35.94 25.26
C ASP A 141 37.08 37.05 26.34
N ARG A 142 36.17 37.03 27.32
CA ARG A 142 36.16 37.95 28.47
C ARG A 142 37.34 37.74 29.42
N THR A 143 37.84 36.51 29.53
CA THR A 143 39.00 36.18 30.38
C THR A 143 40.34 36.62 29.76
N LYS A 144 40.41 36.75 28.42
CA LYS A 144 41.61 37.25 27.73
C LYS A 144 41.77 38.76 27.88
N GLU A 145 40.69 39.52 27.73
CA GLU A 145 40.73 40.99 27.91
C GLU A 145 41.15 41.41 29.33
N HIS A 146 40.83 40.62 30.35
CA HIS A 146 41.23 40.92 31.74
C HIS A 146 42.71 40.61 32.06
N HIS A 147 43.42 39.93 31.18
CA HIS A 147 44.84 39.60 31.36
C HIS A 147 45.79 40.49 30.55
N ASP A 148 45.27 41.37 29.68
CA ASP A 148 46.05 42.30 28.85
C ASP A 148 46.03 43.75 29.40
N HIS A 149 45.67 43.96 30.68
CA HIS A 149 45.72 45.25 31.38
C HIS A 149 46.75 45.28 32.50
#